data_AF-A0A1H8T094-F1
#
_entry.id   AF-A0A1H8T094-F1
#
_cell.length_a   1.000
_cell.length_b   1.000
_cell.length_c   1.000
_cell.angle_alpha   90.00
_cell.angle_beta   90.00
_cell.angle_gamma   90.00
#
_symmetry.space_group_name_H-M   'P 1'
#
loop_
_entity.id
_entity.type
_entity.pdbx_description
1 polymer ?
#
loop_
_entity_poly.entity_id
_entity_poly.type
_entity_poly.pdbx_seq_one_letter_code
_entity_poly.pdbx_strand_id
1 'polypeptide(L)'
;MSLRAQRGNRMLYRANMLPCDCHAALVMTWKIGNAYTECNHIKNIYLRTMNFSSKLLENAVAEFAKLPGVGQKTALRLVLHLLNQDKQDVERFSTAVTKLRNEIQFCRVCHNISDLPVCEICSSHRRDHGLICVVEDTRDVMAIENTNQFNGVYHVLGGLISPMDGVGPSDLQVDTLIERLKPTDDNEVKEVVFALSATMEGDTTLFYLHKKLKSFNITITTIARGIAFGGELEYVDEITLGRSIATRVPYENSLSK
;
A
#
# COMPACT_ATOMS: atom_id res chain seq x y z
N MET A 1 -22.69 7.16 -71.80
CA MET A 1 -23.43 8.31 -71.24
C MET A 1 -23.27 8.23 -69.73
N SER A 2 -22.33 8.99 -69.14
CA SER A 2 -22.49 10.41 -68.73
C SER A 2 -22.73 10.44 -67.21
N LEU A 3 -21.69 10.70 -66.39
CA LEU A 3 -21.37 12.02 -65.75
C LEU A 3 -22.37 12.37 -64.64
N ARG A 4 -22.03 12.70 -63.38
CA ARG A 4 -21.08 13.69 -62.79
C ARG A 4 -21.09 13.49 -61.25
N ALA A 5 -19.96 13.53 -60.51
CA ALA A 5 -19.30 14.69 -59.86
C ALA A 5 -20.20 15.41 -58.81
N GLN A 6 -19.83 15.65 -57.54
CA GLN A 6 -18.71 16.45 -56.95
C GLN A 6 -18.57 16.10 -55.44
N ARG A 7 -17.41 15.88 -54.82
CA ARG A 7 -16.22 16.71 -54.44
C ARG A 7 -16.36 17.57 -53.16
N GLY A 8 -15.39 17.38 -52.25
CA GLY A 8 -14.97 18.29 -51.15
C GLY A 8 -14.26 17.55 -50.01
N ASN A 9 -13.05 17.00 -50.16
CA ASN A 9 -11.70 17.61 -50.04
C ASN A 9 -11.23 17.96 -48.60
N ARG A 10 -10.31 17.16 -48.02
CA ARG A 10 -9.08 17.65 -47.34
C ARG A 10 -8.02 16.54 -47.11
N MET A 11 -6.84 16.81 -47.68
CA MET A 11 -5.46 16.30 -47.47
C MET A 11 -5.18 15.49 -46.18
N LEU A 12 -4.67 14.25 -46.28
CA LEU A 12 -3.24 13.84 -46.35
C LEU A 12 -2.45 14.07 -45.05
N TYR A 13 -2.11 12.98 -44.34
CA TYR A 13 -0.72 12.67 -43.93
C TYR A 13 -0.54 11.15 -43.86
N ARG A 14 0.48 10.66 -44.55
CA ARG A 14 0.94 9.25 -44.62
C ARG A 14 1.52 8.82 -43.27
N ALA A 15 1.05 7.70 -42.72
CA ALA A 15 1.74 6.95 -41.68
C ALA A 15 2.52 5.81 -42.33
N ASN A 16 3.85 5.89 -42.29
CA ASN A 16 4.74 4.78 -42.63
C ASN A 16 4.68 3.73 -41.50
N MET A 17 4.06 2.58 -41.78
CA MET A 17 4.33 1.34 -41.08
C MET A 17 5.67 0.79 -41.57
N LEU A 18 6.59 0.51 -40.64
CA LEU A 18 7.73 -0.39 -40.88
C LEU A 18 7.54 -1.67 -40.06
N PRO A 19 7.95 -2.83 -40.60
CA PRO A 19 7.59 -4.16 -40.10
C PRO A 19 8.47 -4.61 -38.94
N CYS A 20 7.87 -5.38 -38.04
CA CYS A 20 8.56 -6.16 -37.02
C CYS A 20 9.12 -7.45 -37.64
N ASP A 21 10.45 -7.56 -37.77
CA ASP A 21 11.13 -8.82 -38.02
C ASP A 21 11.67 -9.39 -36.69
N CYS A 22 10.85 -10.20 -36.02
CA CYS A 22 11.26 -11.10 -34.95
C CYS A 22 11.06 -12.54 -35.41
N HIS A 23 12.03 -13.09 -36.15
CA HIS A 23 12.19 -14.54 -36.32
C HIS A 23 13.62 -14.86 -36.80
N ALA A 24 14.55 -15.08 -35.88
CA ALA A 24 15.68 -15.98 -36.07
C ALA A 24 16.29 -16.34 -34.72
N ALA A 25 16.11 -17.61 -34.36
CA ALA A 25 16.50 -18.26 -33.13
C ALA A 25 18.03 -18.45 -33.01
N LEU A 26 18.54 -18.22 -31.80
CA LEU A 26 19.19 -19.27 -30.98
C LEU A 26 20.08 -20.27 -31.74
N VAL A 27 21.37 -19.97 -31.92
CA VAL A 27 22.45 -20.98 -31.92
C VAL A 27 23.73 -20.38 -31.32
N MET A 28 24.09 -20.89 -30.14
CA MET A 28 25.45 -21.04 -29.57
C MET A 28 26.38 -19.81 -29.48
N THR A 29 26.53 -19.27 -28.26
CA THR A 29 27.76 -19.46 -27.47
C THR A 29 27.61 -18.85 -26.08
N TRP A 30 27.90 -19.67 -25.09
CA TRP A 30 28.01 -19.32 -23.68
C TRP A 30 29.35 -18.58 -23.48
N LYS A 31 29.32 -17.28 -23.19
CA LYS A 31 30.44 -16.55 -22.55
C LYS A 31 29.91 -15.30 -21.83
N ILE A 32 29.65 -15.50 -20.53
CA ILE A 32 29.93 -14.62 -19.38
C ILE A 32 29.97 -13.10 -19.68
N GLY A 33 29.01 -12.37 -19.08
CA GLY A 33 29.19 -10.98 -18.65
C GLY A 33 28.23 -9.97 -19.29
N ASN A 34 27.55 -9.18 -18.44
CA ASN A 34 26.75 -7.98 -18.76
C ASN A 34 25.33 -8.17 -19.32
N ALA A 35 24.42 -8.71 -18.50
CA ALA A 35 22.97 -8.51 -18.67
C ALA A 35 22.39 -7.38 -17.76
N TYR A 36 23.24 -6.62 -17.07
CA TYR A 36 22.81 -5.55 -16.15
C TYR A 36 22.91 -4.12 -16.73
N THR A 37 23.49 -3.94 -17.92
CA THR A 37 23.72 -2.62 -18.51
C THR A 37 22.63 -2.16 -19.49
N GLU A 38 21.78 -3.03 -20.02
CA GLU A 38 20.77 -2.65 -21.03
C GLU A 38 19.45 -2.13 -20.45
N CYS A 39 19.13 -2.42 -19.18
CA CYS A 39 17.89 -1.91 -18.57
C CYS A 39 17.95 -0.41 -18.21
N ASN A 40 19.17 0.16 -18.06
CA ASN A 40 19.36 1.59 -17.85
C ASN A 40 19.22 2.43 -19.13
N HIS A 41 19.28 1.80 -20.31
CA HIS A 41 19.17 2.53 -21.57
C HIS A 41 17.73 2.92 -21.91
N ILE A 42 16.74 2.08 -21.54
CA ILE A 42 15.32 2.36 -21.79
C ILE A 42 14.78 3.40 -20.79
N LYS A 43 15.22 3.37 -19.52
CA LYS A 43 14.94 4.46 -18.55
C LYS A 43 15.52 5.81 -19.00
N ASN A 44 16.67 5.79 -19.69
CA ASN A 44 17.33 6.99 -20.23
C ASN A 44 16.68 7.57 -21.50
N ILE A 45 15.93 6.78 -22.27
CA ILE A 45 15.27 7.29 -23.49
C ILE A 45 14.07 8.20 -23.15
N TYR A 46 13.37 7.95 -22.03
CA TYR A 46 12.26 8.80 -21.59
C TYR A 46 12.69 10.09 -20.86
N LEU A 47 13.92 10.16 -20.35
CA LEU A 47 14.49 11.39 -19.79
C LEU A 47 14.83 12.44 -20.87
N ARG A 48 14.93 12.04 -22.14
CA ARG A 48 15.53 12.85 -23.21
C ARG A 48 14.62 13.88 -23.88
N THR A 49 13.32 13.96 -23.55
CA THR A 49 12.37 14.81 -24.30
C THR A 49 11.96 16.08 -23.56
N MET A 50 12.49 16.36 -22.37
CA MET A 50 12.33 17.64 -21.70
C MET A 50 13.69 18.29 -21.52
N ASN A 51 14.07 19.13 -22.48
CA ASN A 51 15.28 19.92 -22.39
C ASN A 51 15.02 21.10 -21.44
N PHE A 52 15.39 20.96 -20.17
CA PHE A 52 15.22 22.01 -19.18
C PHE A 52 16.33 23.06 -19.31
N SER A 53 15.97 24.35 -19.28
CA SER A 53 16.95 25.44 -19.34
C SER A 53 17.75 25.63 -18.04
N SER A 54 17.32 25.01 -16.93
CA SER A 54 17.93 25.16 -15.60
C SER A 54 18.17 23.80 -14.96
N LYS A 55 19.40 23.56 -14.51
CA LYS A 55 19.79 22.34 -13.78
C LYS A 55 19.06 22.19 -12.44
N LEU A 56 18.70 23.31 -11.80
CA LEU A 56 17.96 23.30 -10.53
C LEU A 56 16.53 22.78 -10.73
N LEU A 57 15.89 23.18 -11.83
CA LEU A 57 14.56 22.70 -12.19
C LEU A 57 14.58 21.21 -12.52
N GLU A 58 15.55 20.78 -13.33
CA GLU A 58 15.72 19.37 -13.72
C GLU A 58 15.89 18.47 -12.49
N ASN A 59 16.77 18.84 -11.56
CA ASN A 59 17.01 18.08 -10.33
C ASN A 59 15.74 17.97 -9.47
N ALA A 60 15.01 19.07 -9.27
CA ALA A 60 13.78 19.05 -8.50
C ALA A 60 12.72 18.15 -9.17
N VAL A 61 12.55 18.22 -10.49
CA VAL A 61 11.61 17.36 -11.23
C VAL A 61 12.00 15.87 -11.10
N ALA A 62 13.29 15.57 -11.16
CA ALA A 62 13.78 14.21 -11.00
C ALA A 62 13.48 13.64 -9.61
N GLU A 63 13.63 14.42 -8.54
CA GLU A 63 13.29 13.98 -7.17
C GLU A 63 11.78 13.76 -6.99
N PHE A 64 10.94 14.70 -7.45
CA PHE A 64 9.48 14.55 -7.36
C PHE A 64 8.96 13.35 -8.17
N ALA A 65 9.60 13.02 -9.29
CA ALA A 65 9.22 11.88 -10.13
C ALA A 65 9.55 10.50 -9.51
N LYS A 66 10.32 10.46 -8.41
CA LYS A 66 10.57 9.20 -7.67
C LYS A 66 9.40 8.83 -6.76
N LEU A 67 8.50 9.76 -6.45
CA LEU A 67 7.36 9.51 -5.58
C LEU A 67 6.34 8.58 -6.28
N PRO A 68 5.74 7.61 -5.56
CA PRO A 68 4.75 6.71 -6.13
C PRO A 68 3.54 7.51 -6.65
N GLY A 69 3.10 7.21 -7.87
CA GLY A 69 1.98 7.89 -8.52
C GLY A 69 2.32 9.24 -9.17
N VAL A 70 3.57 9.71 -9.09
CA VAL A 70 4.00 10.99 -9.70
C VAL A 70 4.87 10.73 -10.93
N GLY A 71 4.29 10.86 -12.13
CA GLY A 71 5.04 10.82 -13.38
C GLY A 71 5.77 12.15 -13.67
N GLN A 72 6.72 12.15 -14.62
CA GLN A 72 7.52 13.34 -14.94
C GLN A 72 6.71 14.60 -15.28
N LYS A 73 5.60 14.47 -16.02
CA LYS A 73 4.73 15.62 -16.34
C LYS A 73 4.07 16.20 -15.09
N THR A 74 3.63 15.33 -14.18
CA THR A 74 3.04 15.74 -12.90
C THR A 74 4.11 16.37 -12.01
N ALA A 75 5.31 15.80 -11.94
CA ALA A 75 6.45 16.35 -11.22
C ALA A 75 6.80 17.76 -11.70
N LEU A 76 6.91 17.97 -13.03
CA LEU A 76 7.14 19.30 -13.61
C LEU A 76 6.05 20.29 -13.19
N ARG A 77 4.78 19.89 -13.24
CA ARG A 77 3.66 20.75 -12.82
C ARG A 77 3.77 21.13 -11.34
N LEU A 78 4.14 20.20 -10.46
CA LEU A 78 4.31 20.47 -9.03
C LEU A 78 5.50 21.40 -8.75
N VAL A 79 6.64 21.18 -9.41
CA VAL A 79 7.83 22.00 -9.21
C VAL A 79 7.62 23.42 -9.74
N LEU A 80 6.99 23.59 -10.90
CA LEU A 80 6.63 24.92 -11.40
C LEU A 80 5.59 25.62 -10.53
N HIS A 81 4.68 24.87 -9.90
CA HIS A 81 3.77 25.42 -8.91
C HIS A 81 4.52 25.98 -7.71
N LEU A 82 5.48 25.24 -7.15
CA LEU A 82 6.35 25.71 -6.05
C LEU A 82 7.15 26.96 -6.42
N LEU A 83 7.63 27.07 -7.67
CA LEU A 83 8.35 28.26 -8.13
C LEU A 83 7.49 29.53 -8.12
N ASN A 84 6.17 29.37 -8.26
CA ASN A 84 5.20 30.47 -8.23
C ASN A 84 4.64 30.74 -6.81
N GLN A 85 5.03 29.97 -5.79
CA GLN A 85 4.66 30.22 -4.40
C GLN A 85 5.66 31.16 -3.72
N ASP A 86 5.24 31.77 -2.61
CA ASP A 86 6.12 32.59 -1.80
C ASP A 86 7.26 31.75 -1.20
N LYS A 87 8.46 32.33 -1.13
CA LYS A 87 9.65 31.66 -0.60
C LYS A 87 9.43 31.09 0.80
N GLN A 88 8.63 31.77 1.63
CA GLN A 88 8.31 31.31 2.99
C GLN A 88 7.48 30.03 2.99
N ASP A 89 6.56 29.85 2.06
CA ASP A 89 5.70 28.66 2.00
C ASP A 89 6.47 27.45 1.48
N VAL A 90 7.36 27.67 0.50
CA VAL A 90 8.28 26.63 0.01
C VAL A 90 9.24 26.17 1.11
N GLU A 91 9.75 27.11 1.91
CA GLU A 91 10.62 26.78 3.05
C GLU A 91 9.87 25.97 4.12
N ARG A 92 8.62 26.34 4.44
CA ARG A 92 7.77 25.58 5.36
C ARG A 92 7.51 24.16 4.86
N PHE A 93 7.20 24.01 3.56
CA PHE A 93 7.01 22.70 2.94
C PHE A 93 8.26 21.83 3.03
N SER A 94 9.42 22.36 2.63
CA SER A 94 10.69 21.64 2.70
C SER A 94 11.02 21.23 4.14
N THR A 95 10.88 22.17 5.08
CA THR A 95 11.13 21.92 6.51
C THR A 95 10.22 20.83 7.06
N ALA A 96 8.93 20.84 6.71
CA ALA A 96 7.98 19.82 7.18
C ALA A 96 8.37 18.41 6.72
N VAL A 97 8.76 18.25 5.45
CA VAL A 97 9.21 16.96 4.90
C VAL A 97 10.52 16.50 5.54
N THR A 98 11.48 17.41 5.71
CA THR A 98 12.75 17.12 6.39
C THR A 98 12.52 16.71 7.85
N LYS A 99 11.66 17.44 8.55
CA LYS A 99 11.30 17.16 9.94
C LYS A 99 10.64 15.79 10.08
N LEU A 100 9.65 15.49 9.23
CA LEU A 100 9.00 14.18 9.18
C LEU A 100 10.02 13.04 9.05
N ARG A 101 10.96 13.13 8.10
CA ARG A 101 11.93 12.03 7.90
C ARG A 101 12.91 11.86 9.07
N ASN A 102 13.26 12.95 9.76
CA ASN A 102 14.29 12.93 10.80
C ASN A 102 13.73 12.65 12.20
N GLU A 103 12.51 13.09 12.48
CA GLU A 103 11.94 13.05 13.83
C GLU A 103 10.91 11.96 14.03
N ILE A 104 10.33 11.39 12.95
CA ILE A 104 9.29 10.38 13.10
C ILE A 104 9.82 9.14 13.82
N GLN A 105 9.05 8.67 14.80
CA GLN A 105 9.39 7.50 15.60
C GLN A 105 8.30 6.43 15.45
N PHE A 106 8.65 5.21 15.85
CA PHE A 106 7.69 4.12 15.99
C PHE A 106 7.41 3.89 17.46
N CYS A 107 6.14 3.69 17.79
CA CYS A 107 5.72 3.41 19.14
C CYS A 107 6.35 2.11 19.64
N ARG A 108 6.94 2.15 20.85
CA ARG A 108 7.58 0.97 21.46
C ARG A 108 6.63 -0.19 21.77
N VAL A 109 5.33 0.08 21.84
CA VAL A 109 4.31 -0.90 22.25
C VAL A 109 3.57 -1.51 21.06
N CYS A 110 3.11 -0.67 20.13
CA CYS A 110 2.27 -1.11 19.00
C CYS A 110 2.91 -0.94 17.64
N HIS A 111 4.13 -0.37 17.56
CA HIS A 111 4.83 -0.06 16.31
C HIS A 111 4.10 0.88 15.36
N ASN A 112 3.06 1.57 15.84
CA ASN A 112 2.42 2.63 15.07
C ASN A 112 3.33 3.86 14.97
N ILE A 113 3.17 4.64 13.89
CA ILE A 113 3.88 5.90 13.69
C ILE A 113 3.47 6.92 14.77
N SER A 114 4.44 7.57 15.40
CA SER A 114 4.18 8.59 16.43
C SER A 114 5.35 9.58 16.57
N ASP A 115 5.05 10.79 17.05
CA ASP A 115 6.04 11.79 17.44
C ASP A 115 6.63 11.50 18.84
N LEU A 116 6.01 10.59 19.60
CA LEU A 116 6.39 10.21 20.96
C LEU A 116 6.80 8.73 21.02
N PRO A 117 7.60 8.31 22.03
CA PRO A 117 7.95 6.90 22.22
C PRO A 117 6.75 5.97 22.42
N VAL A 118 5.64 6.51 22.96
CA VAL A 118 4.36 5.83 23.13
C VAL A 118 3.31 6.68 22.43
N CYS A 119 2.56 6.07 21.51
CA CYS A 119 1.55 6.80 20.74
C CYS A 119 0.34 7.18 21.62
N GLU A 120 -0.42 8.16 21.15
CA GLU A 120 -1.60 8.66 21.86
C GLU A 120 -2.61 7.54 22.17
N ILE A 121 -2.80 6.60 21.23
CA ILE A 121 -3.70 5.45 21.38
C ILE A 121 -3.25 4.55 22.54
N CYS A 122 -1.95 4.23 22.63
CA CYS A 122 -1.41 3.41 23.71
C CYS A 122 -1.34 4.15 25.05
N SER A 123 -1.21 5.47 25.06
CA SER A 123 -1.21 6.26 26.31
C SER A 123 -2.62 6.52 26.86
N SER A 124 -3.65 6.33 26.03
CA SER A 124 -5.04 6.64 26.40
C SER A 124 -5.59 5.64 27.40
N HIS A 125 -6.10 6.16 28.52
CA HIS A 125 -6.77 5.38 29.56
C HIS A 125 -8.25 5.13 29.24
N ARG A 126 -8.80 5.79 28.22
CA ARG A 126 -10.19 5.62 27.78
C ARG A 126 -10.37 4.40 26.87
N ARG A 127 -9.25 3.87 26.36
CA ARG A 127 -9.21 2.69 25.48
C ARG A 127 -9.10 1.41 26.31
N ASP A 128 -9.67 0.34 25.80
CA ASP A 128 -9.55 -0.98 26.41
C ASP A 128 -8.24 -1.64 25.97
N HIS A 129 -7.29 -1.76 26.90
CA HIS A 129 -6.01 -2.43 26.65
C HIS A 129 -6.13 -3.96 26.62
N GLY A 130 -7.27 -4.51 27.05
CA GLY A 130 -7.60 -5.93 26.93
C GLY A 130 -8.02 -6.35 25.52
N LEU A 131 -8.24 -5.40 24.60
CA LEU A 131 -8.61 -5.61 23.21
C LEU A 131 -7.47 -5.17 22.28
N ILE A 132 -6.85 -6.11 21.57
CA ILE A 132 -5.75 -5.80 20.64
C ILE A 132 -6.17 -6.09 19.21
N CYS A 133 -6.17 -5.07 18.35
CA CYS A 133 -6.35 -5.23 16.91
C CYS A 133 -4.99 -5.29 16.19
N VAL A 134 -4.70 -6.45 15.60
CA VAL A 134 -3.48 -6.69 14.84
C VAL A 134 -3.73 -6.33 13.37
N VAL A 135 -2.87 -5.45 12.85
CA VAL A 135 -2.95 -4.92 11.48
C VAL A 135 -1.63 -5.10 10.74
N GLU A 136 -1.68 -5.02 9.41
CA GLU A 136 -0.51 -5.12 8.54
C GLU A 136 0.34 -3.84 8.61
N ASP A 137 -0.27 -2.68 8.38
CA ASP A 137 0.40 -1.38 8.27
C ASP A 137 -0.35 -0.24 9.00
N THR A 138 0.31 0.90 9.17
CA THR A 138 -0.26 2.12 9.77
C THR A 138 -1.48 2.65 9.01
N ARG A 139 -1.55 2.41 7.69
CA ARG A 139 -2.70 2.77 6.86
C ARG A 139 -3.98 2.07 7.34
N ASP A 140 -3.87 0.84 7.80
CA ASP A 140 -5.00 0.07 8.31
C ASP A 140 -5.45 0.59 9.68
N VAL A 141 -4.51 1.01 10.53
CA VAL A 141 -4.82 1.71 11.79
C VAL A 141 -5.69 2.93 11.49
N MET A 142 -5.27 3.77 10.55
CA MET A 142 -6.03 4.97 10.17
C MET A 142 -7.41 4.61 9.63
N ALA A 143 -7.52 3.57 8.80
CA ALA A 143 -8.78 3.14 8.22
C ALA A 143 -9.78 2.68 9.29
N ILE A 144 -9.33 1.87 10.26
CA ILE A 144 -10.19 1.39 11.35
C ILE A 144 -10.54 2.53 12.31
N GLU A 145 -9.57 3.37 12.67
CA GLU A 145 -9.78 4.48 13.60
C GLU A 145 -10.81 5.50 13.04
N ASN A 146 -10.79 5.75 11.73
CA ASN A 146 -11.78 6.61 11.07
C ASN A 146 -13.23 6.12 11.21
N THR A 147 -13.45 4.84 11.50
CA THR A 147 -14.80 4.31 11.77
C THR A 147 -15.34 4.75 13.14
N ASN A 148 -14.47 5.12 14.08
CA ASN A 148 -14.78 5.39 15.49
C ASN A 148 -15.56 4.25 16.19
N GLN A 149 -15.52 3.02 15.65
CA GLN A 149 -16.24 1.86 16.23
C GLN A 149 -15.35 0.99 17.12
N PHE A 150 -14.03 1.11 17.01
CA PHE A 150 -13.09 0.26 17.74
C PHE A 150 -12.46 1.00 18.92
N ASN A 151 -12.74 0.54 20.14
CA ASN A 151 -12.25 1.16 21.38
C ASN A 151 -11.00 0.48 21.96
N GLY A 152 -10.46 -0.54 21.29
CA GLY A 152 -9.24 -1.21 21.71
C GLY A 152 -7.96 -0.48 21.28
N VAL A 153 -6.85 -1.18 21.41
CA VAL A 153 -5.51 -0.73 21.01
C VAL A 153 -5.01 -1.53 19.80
N TYR A 154 -4.04 -0.99 19.07
CA TYR A 154 -3.52 -1.63 17.86
C TYR A 154 -2.19 -2.33 18.09
N HIS A 155 -1.81 -3.19 17.14
CA HIS A 155 -0.47 -3.72 16.96
C HIS A 155 -0.15 -3.82 15.47
N VAL A 156 0.88 -3.11 15.01
CA VAL A 156 1.30 -3.09 13.60
C VAL A 156 2.38 -4.13 13.39
N LEU A 157 2.15 -5.08 12.48
CA LEU A 157 3.12 -6.12 12.15
C LEU A 157 4.27 -5.61 11.27
N GLY A 158 4.00 -4.60 10.43
CA GLY A 158 4.97 -4.06 9.48
C GLY A 158 5.05 -4.83 8.16
N GLY A 159 4.03 -5.65 7.86
CA GLY A 159 3.95 -6.47 6.65
C GLY A 159 3.25 -7.81 6.86
N LEU A 160 3.29 -8.64 5.83
CA LEU A 160 2.77 -10.01 5.81
C LEU A 160 3.86 -11.00 5.44
N ILE A 161 3.67 -12.27 5.82
CA ILE A 161 4.58 -13.35 5.43
C ILE A 161 4.41 -13.62 3.94
N SER A 162 5.45 -13.35 3.17
CA SER A 162 5.50 -13.57 1.72
C SER A 162 6.76 -14.35 1.36
N PRO A 163 6.66 -15.68 1.14
CA PRO A 163 7.79 -16.49 0.68
C PRO A 163 8.34 -16.02 -0.68
N MET A 164 7.50 -15.41 -1.52
CA MET A 164 7.90 -14.92 -2.85
C MET A 164 8.78 -13.68 -2.76
N ASP A 165 8.48 -12.79 -1.81
CA ASP A 165 9.29 -11.59 -1.56
C ASP A 165 10.44 -11.85 -0.57
N GLY A 166 10.57 -13.09 -0.10
CA GLY A 166 11.57 -13.49 0.90
C GLY A 166 11.31 -12.94 2.30
N VAL A 167 10.09 -12.47 2.59
CA VAL A 167 9.70 -11.92 3.90
C VAL A 167 9.26 -13.05 4.82
N GLY A 168 10.05 -13.30 5.86
CA GLY A 168 9.78 -14.32 6.87
C GLY A 168 9.09 -13.76 8.12
N PRO A 169 8.70 -14.62 9.07
CA PRO A 169 8.15 -14.19 10.35
C PRO A 169 9.11 -13.33 11.19
N SER A 170 10.42 -13.51 11.01
CA SER A 170 11.47 -12.77 11.73
C SER A 170 11.57 -11.31 11.29
N ASP A 171 11.08 -10.99 10.10
CA ASP A 171 11.07 -9.61 9.57
C ASP A 171 9.85 -8.82 10.06
N LEU A 172 8.88 -9.51 10.69
CA LEU A 172 7.64 -8.95 11.20
C LEU A 172 7.70 -8.75 12.71
N GLN A 173 6.90 -7.82 13.21
CA GLN A 173 6.79 -7.52 14.64
C GLN A 173 5.93 -8.54 15.40
N VAL A 174 6.21 -9.84 15.22
CA VAL A 174 5.46 -10.93 15.86
C VAL A 174 5.93 -11.20 17.28
N ASP A 175 7.23 -11.13 17.54
CA ASP A 175 7.76 -11.45 18.86
C ASP A 175 7.32 -10.41 19.91
N THR A 176 7.29 -9.14 19.53
CA THR A 176 6.77 -8.05 20.37
C THR A 176 5.26 -8.19 20.64
N LEU A 177 4.48 -8.70 19.68
CA LEU A 177 3.08 -9.06 19.92
C LEU A 177 2.96 -10.15 20.98
N ILE A 178 3.75 -11.22 20.87
CA ILE A 178 3.72 -12.34 21.82
C ILE A 178 4.12 -11.89 23.22
N GLU A 179 5.14 -11.03 23.33
CA GLU A 179 5.54 -10.44 24.61
C GLU A 179 4.42 -9.62 25.24
N ARG A 180 3.70 -8.84 24.42
CA ARG A 180 2.56 -8.03 24.86
C ARG A 180 1.34 -8.86 25.30
N LEU A 181 1.21 -10.09 24.79
CA LEU A 181 0.13 -11.01 25.15
C LEU A 181 0.42 -11.85 26.40
N LYS A 182 1.65 -11.83 26.91
CA LYS A 182 1.96 -12.51 28.17
C LYS A 182 1.23 -11.79 29.31
N PRO A 183 0.56 -12.53 30.21
CA PRO A 183 -0.11 -11.93 31.35
C PRO A 183 0.92 -11.17 32.19
N THR A 184 0.63 -9.90 32.46
CA THR A 184 1.35 -9.09 33.43
C THR A 184 0.40 -8.81 34.59
N ASP A 185 0.93 -8.62 35.79
CA ASP A 185 0.12 -8.42 37.00
C ASP A 185 -0.87 -7.24 36.90
N ASP A 186 -0.62 -6.30 35.98
CA ASP A 186 -1.42 -5.08 35.79
C ASP A 186 -2.40 -5.10 34.60
N ASN A 187 -2.30 -6.06 33.66
CA ASN A 187 -3.19 -6.12 32.50
C ASN A 187 -3.27 -7.51 31.85
N GLU A 188 -4.50 -7.99 31.66
CA GLU A 188 -4.82 -9.24 30.97
C GLU A 188 -5.50 -8.96 29.63
N VAL A 189 -4.93 -9.47 28.54
CA VAL A 189 -5.51 -9.37 27.20
C VAL A 189 -6.62 -10.42 27.04
N LYS A 190 -7.83 -9.98 26.72
CA LYS A 190 -9.03 -10.83 26.62
C LYS A 190 -9.29 -11.29 25.19
N GLU A 191 -9.04 -10.41 24.22
CA GLU A 191 -9.31 -10.66 22.82
C GLU A 191 -8.25 -10.05 21.90
N VAL A 192 -7.90 -10.82 20.87
CA VAL A 192 -7.06 -10.38 19.75
C VAL A 192 -7.88 -10.45 18.46
N VAL A 193 -8.07 -9.29 17.85
CA VAL A 193 -8.78 -9.12 16.57
C VAL A 193 -7.76 -9.05 15.44
N PHE A 194 -7.79 -9.98 14.51
CA PHE A 194 -6.98 -9.92 13.30
C PHE A 194 -7.69 -9.17 12.18
N ALA A 195 -7.18 -7.98 11.87
CA ALA A 195 -7.58 -7.13 10.76
C ALA A 195 -6.50 -7.14 9.67
N LEU A 196 -6.21 -8.34 9.15
CA LEU A 196 -5.26 -8.54 8.05
C LEU A 196 -5.99 -8.57 6.70
N SER A 197 -5.28 -8.19 5.65
CA SER A 197 -5.74 -8.24 4.26
C SER A 197 -6.29 -9.61 3.88
N ALA A 198 -7.39 -9.65 3.11
CA ALA A 198 -8.04 -10.89 2.67
C ALA A 198 -7.31 -11.54 1.47
N THR A 199 -5.97 -11.59 1.52
CA THR A 199 -5.10 -12.21 0.51
C THR A 199 -4.52 -13.53 1.02
N MET A 200 -3.86 -14.29 0.14
CA MET A 200 -3.20 -15.55 0.49
C MET A 200 -2.10 -15.35 1.54
N GLU A 201 -1.34 -14.26 1.44
CA GLU A 201 -0.29 -13.86 2.37
C GLU A 201 -0.90 -13.48 3.73
N GLY A 202 -2.03 -12.77 3.71
CA GLY A 202 -2.80 -12.42 4.90
C GLY A 202 -3.32 -13.65 5.64
N ASP A 203 -3.88 -14.61 4.91
CA ASP A 203 -4.37 -15.88 5.47
C ASP A 203 -3.25 -16.76 6.00
N THR A 204 -2.11 -16.79 5.30
CA THR A 204 -0.92 -17.51 5.75
C THR A 204 -0.37 -16.91 7.05
N THR A 205 -0.32 -15.59 7.13
CA THR A 205 0.12 -14.84 8.33
C THR A 205 -0.84 -15.05 9.49
N LEU A 206 -2.16 -14.97 9.24
CA LEU A 206 -3.20 -15.26 10.22
C LEU A 206 -3.07 -16.67 10.78
N PHE A 207 -2.91 -17.67 9.92
CA PHE A 207 -2.76 -19.06 10.33
C PHE A 207 -1.50 -19.27 11.19
N TYR A 208 -0.38 -18.66 10.79
CA TYR A 208 0.87 -18.70 11.55
C TYR A 208 0.70 -18.09 12.94
N LEU A 209 0.11 -16.89 13.02
CA LEU A 209 -0.14 -16.20 14.29
C LEU A 209 -1.09 -16.98 15.18
N HIS A 210 -2.20 -17.47 14.64
CA HIS A 210 -3.15 -18.31 15.37
C HIS A 210 -2.48 -19.55 15.97
N LYS A 211 -1.58 -20.22 15.23
CA LYS A 211 -0.84 -21.39 15.76
C LYS A 211 0.09 -21.01 16.92
N LYS A 212 0.75 -19.85 16.85
CA LYS A 212 1.61 -19.35 17.95
C LYS A 212 0.81 -18.90 19.16
N LEU A 213 -0.36 -18.30 18.94
CA LEU A 213 -1.20 -17.76 20.01
C LEU A 213 -2.09 -18.82 20.69
N LYS A 214 -2.20 -20.02 20.11
CA LYS A 214 -3.02 -21.11 20.65
C LYS A 214 -2.65 -21.54 22.08
N SER A 215 -1.40 -21.30 22.51
CA SER A 215 -0.97 -21.59 23.88
C SER A 215 -1.50 -20.58 24.91
N PHE A 216 -1.97 -19.43 24.46
CA PHE A 216 -2.56 -18.40 25.32
C PHE A 216 -4.08 -18.62 25.38
N ASN A 217 -4.65 -18.49 26.58
CA ASN A 217 -6.10 -18.64 26.79
C ASN A 217 -6.84 -17.33 26.43
N ILE A 218 -6.68 -16.86 25.18
CA ILE A 218 -7.18 -15.57 24.70
C ILE A 218 -8.16 -15.82 23.55
N THR A 219 -9.21 -15.00 23.48
CA THR A 219 -10.17 -15.07 22.37
C THR A 219 -9.52 -14.54 21.10
N ILE A 220 -9.51 -15.33 20.03
CA ILE A 220 -8.98 -14.90 18.74
C ILE A 220 -10.16 -14.70 17.79
N THR A 221 -10.29 -13.48 17.25
CA THR A 221 -11.30 -13.13 16.26
C THR A 221 -10.65 -12.55 15.01
N THR A 222 -11.40 -12.50 13.90
CA THR A 222 -10.95 -11.88 12.66
C THR A 222 -12.07 -11.02 12.10
N ILE A 223 -11.71 -9.98 11.35
CA ILE A 223 -12.68 -9.14 10.67
C ILE A 223 -13.53 -9.95 9.70
N ALA A 224 -14.82 -9.62 9.64
CA ALA A 224 -15.75 -10.27 8.74
C ALA A 224 -15.31 -10.09 7.28
N ARG A 225 -15.41 -11.15 6.49
CA ARG A 225 -15.14 -11.14 5.05
C ARG A 225 -16.45 -11.35 4.31
N GLY A 226 -16.79 -10.43 3.41
CA GLY A 226 -18.02 -10.53 2.66
C GLY A 226 -18.22 -9.36 1.71
N ILE A 227 -19.46 -9.19 1.29
CA ILE A 227 -19.87 -8.22 0.28
C ILE A 227 -19.93 -6.82 0.89
N ALA A 228 -19.35 -5.84 0.21
CA ALA A 228 -19.41 -4.45 0.61
C ALA A 228 -20.84 -3.88 0.49
N PHE A 229 -21.20 -2.94 1.37
CA PHE A 229 -22.47 -2.23 1.26
C PHE A 229 -22.54 -1.42 -0.05
N GLY A 230 -23.71 -1.45 -0.69
CA GLY A 230 -23.94 -0.75 -1.96
C GLY A 230 -23.40 -1.47 -3.21
N GLY A 231 -22.78 -2.64 -3.06
CA GLY A 231 -22.43 -3.52 -4.18
C GLY A 231 -23.63 -4.32 -4.69
N GLU A 232 -23.72 -4.49 -6.01
CA GLU A 232 -24.71 -5.37 -6.63
C GLU A 232 -24.16 -6.80 -6.73
N LEU A 233 -24.98 -7.80 -6.39
CA LEU A 233 -24.54 -9.21 -6.33
C LEU A 233 -24.02 -9.74 -7.68
N GLU A 234 -24.53 -9.24 -8.80
CA GLU A 234 -24.11 -9.64 -10.15
C GLU A 234 -22.64 -9.32 -10.44
N TYR A 235 -22.07 -8.31 -9.77
CA TYR A 235 -20.70 -7.86 -9.98
C TYR A 235 -19.72 -8.34 -8.88
N VAL A 236 -20.20 -9.17 -7.94
CA VAL A 236 -19.36 -9.75 -6.89
C VAL A 236 -18.70 -11.02 -7.40
N ASP A 237 -17.43 -11.22 -7.06
CA ASP A 237 -16.70 -12.43 -7.41
C ASP A 237 -17.28 -13.67 -6.71
N GLU A 238 -17.21 -14.81 -7.41
CA GLU A 238 -17.79 -16.08 -6.94
C GLU A 238 -17.20 -16.52 -5.58
N ILE A 239 -15.94 -16.19 -5.30
CA ILE A 239 -15.26 -16.55 -4.05
C ILE A 239 -15.86 -15.77 -2.88
N THR A 240 -15.97 -14.44 -2.99
CA THR A 240 -16.60 -13.61 -1.96
C THR A 240 -18.07 -13.96 -1.77
N LEU A 241 -18.81 -14.20 -2.85
CA LEU A 241 -20.22 -14.58 -2.78
C LEU A 241 -20.38 -15.95 -2.10
N GLY A 242 -19.60 -16.94 -2.51
CA GLY A 242 -19.59 -18.27 -1.90
C GLY A 242 -19.26 -18.23 -0.41
N ARG A 243 -18.26 -17.43 -0.01
CA ARG A 243 -17.88 -17.24 1.40
C ARG A 243 -18.97 -16.54 2.20
N SER A 244 -19.63 -15.54 1.63
CA SER A 244 -20.72 -14.81 2.27
C SER A 244 -21.95 -15.70 2.51
N ILE A 245 -22.27 -16.58 1.56
CA ILE A 245 -23.36 -17.57 1.71
C ILE A 245 -23.03 -18.61 2.79
N ALA A 246 -21.78 -19.08 2.81
CA ALA A 246 -21.30 -20.07 3.79
C ALA A 246 -21.30 -19.52 5.22
N THR A 247 -20.99 -18.22 5.39
CA THR A 247 -20.88 -17.54 6.69
C THR A 247 -22.08 -16.66 7.03
N ARG A 248 -23.24 -16.91 6.40
CA ARG A 248 -24.46 -16.15 6.63
C ARG A 248 -24.87 -16.15 8.11
N VAL A 249 -25.34 -15.00 8.58
CA VAL A 249 -25.81 -14.81 9.96
C VAL A 249 -27.34 -14.75 10.00
N PRO A 250 -28.00 -15.18 11.11
CA PRO A 250 -29.42 -14.96 11.31
C PRO A 250 -29.78 -13.48 11.19
N TYR A 251 -30.88 -13.16 10.52
CA TYR A 251 -31.31 -11.77 10.31
C TYR A 251 -31.68 -11.09 11.62
N GLU A 252 -32.18 -11.84 12.58
CA GLU A 252 -32.54 -11.37 13.92
C GLU A 252 -31.35 -10.71 14.63
N ASN A 253 -30.12 -11.18 14.38
CA ASN A 253 -28.91 -10.59 14.95
C ASN A 253 -28.63 -9.18 14.39
N SER A 254 -29.08 -8.89 13.17
CA SER A 254 -28.88 -7.58 12.52
C SER A 254 -29.84 -6.49 13.00
N LEU A 255 -30.95 -6.87 13.64
CA LEU A 255 -31.94 -5.93 14.21
C LEU A 255 -31.55 -5.41 15.60
N SER A 256 -30.51 -5.98 16.21
CA SER A 256 -30.12 -5.72 17.61
C SER A 256 -28.97 -4.72 17.78
N LYS A 257 -28.61 -3.97 16.73
CA LYS A 257 -27.51 -2.99 16.73
C LYS A 257 -28.02 -1.57 16.56
#